data_AF-S4R8T0-F1
#
_entry.id   AF-S4R8T0-F1
#
_cell.length_a   1.000
_cell.length_b   1.000
_cell.length_c   1.000
_cell.angle_alpha   90.00
_cell.angle_beta   90.00
_cell.angle_gamma   90.00
#
_symmetry.space_group_name_H-M   'P 1'
#
loop_
_entity.id
_entity.type
_entity.pdbx_description
1 polymer ?
#
loop_
_entity_poly.entity_id
_entity_poly.type
_entity_poly.pdbx_seq_one_letter_code
_entity_poly.pdbx_strand_id
1 'polypeptide(L)'
;KELTVETLVVADKRMLQRHTADNVTTYILTVLNMVSTLFKDGTIGSKINMVVVGLILLEEDQPGLVISHHADQTLSSFCQWQAGVSGRNGARHDHAILLTGLDICSWQNKPCDTLGFAPISGMCSKYRSCTVNEDSGLGVAFTIAHESGH
;
A
#
# COMPACT_ATOMS: atom_id res chain seq x y z
N LYS A 1 -7.93 -18.14 16.33
CA LYS A 1 -6.51 -17.75 16.26
C LYS A 1 -6.47 -16.29 15.85
N GLU A 2 -5.60 -15.49 16.47
CA GLU A 2 -5.42 -14.08 16.12
C GLU A 2 -4.23 -13.98 15.17
N LEU A 3 -4.40 -13.20 14.10
CA LEU A 3 -3.38 -12.97 13.08
C LEU A 3 -3.00 -11.48 13.14
N THR A 4 -1.70 -11.21 13.05
CA THR A 4 -1.18 -9.85 12.92
C THR A 4 -0.48 -9.76 11.57
N VAL A 5 -0.73 -8.67 10.86
CA VAL A 5 -0.05 -8.33 9.60
C VAL A 5 0.77 -7.08 9.87
N GLU A 6 2.09 -7.24 9.90
CA GLU A 6 3.05 -6.15 10.06
C GLU A 6 3.23 -5.42 8.73
N THR A 7 2.71 -4.20 8.64
CA THR A 7 2.57 -3.47 7.38
C THR A 7 3.57 -2.32 7.26
N LEU A 8 4.37 -2.32 6.19
CA LEU A 8 5.12 -1.17 5.71
C LEU A 8 4.22 -0.33 4.80
N VAL A 9 4.19 0.98 5.01
CA VAL A 9 3.47 1.92 4.14
C VAL A 9 4.46 2.87 3.48
N VAL A 10 4.30 3.05 2.18
CA VAL A 10 5.16 3.90 1.36
C VAL A 10 4.26 4.87 0.61
N ALA A 11 4.53 6.16 0.73
CA ALA A 11 3.85 7.20 -0.02
C ALA A 11 4.80 7.83 -1.02
N ASP A 12 4.41 7.89 -2.28
CA ASP A 12 5.25 8.47 -3.35
C ASP A 12 5.26 9.99 -3.35
N LYS A 13 6.17 10.61 -4.11
CA LYS A 13 6.27 12.06 -4.19
C LYS A 13 4.98 12.74 -4.67
N ARG A 14 4.12 12.05 -5.42
CA ARG A 14 2.83 12.60 -5.86
C ARG A 14 1.83 12.68 -4.72
N MET A 15 1.84 11.72 -3.79
CA MET A 15 1.09 11.81 -2.53
C MET A 15 1.49 13.04 -1.72
N LEU A 16 2.80 13.27 -1.58
CA LEU A 16 3.35 14.41 -0.85
C LEU A 16 3.05 15.75 -1.54
N GLN A 17 2.86 15.75 -2.87
CA GLN A 17 2.44 16.94 -3.61
C GLN A 17 0.94 17.22 -3.45
N ARG A 18 0.11 16.17 -3.42
CA ARG A 18 -1.36 16.29 -3.25
C ARG A 18 -1.73 16.72 -1.83
N HIS A 19 -1.04 16.17 -0.83
CA HIS A 19 -1.24 16.47 0.58
C HIS A 19 -0.01 17.19 1.10
N THR A 20 -0.13 18.43 1.56
CA THR A 20 1.00 19.19 2.13
C THR A 20 1.77 18.33 3.14
N ALA A 21 3.10 18.39 3.15
CA ALA A 21 3.96 17.45 3.90
C ALA A 21 3.57 17.27 5.39
N ASP A 22 3.11 18.33 6.06
CA ASP A 22 2.69 18.25 7.47
C ASP A 22 1.37 17.46 7.67
N ASN A 23 0.53 17.36 6.64
CA ASN A 23 -0.77 16.72 6.69
C ASN A 23 -0.78 15.30 6.14
N VAL A 24 0.16 14.93 5.26
CA VAL A 24 0.15 13.63 4.58
C VAL A 24 0.30 12.47 5.56
N THR A 25 1.12 12.61 6.62
CA THR A 25 1.28 11.56 7.64
C THR A 25 -0.02 11.32 8.41
N THR A 26 -0.67 12.38 8.88
CA THR A 26 -1.95 12.30 9.59
C THR A 26 -3.03 11.70 8.70
N TYR A 27 -3.07 12.10 7.43
CA TYR A 27 -3.98 11.54 6.44
C TYR A 27 -3.77 10.02 6.27
N ILE A 28 -2.53 9.58 6.01
CA ILE A 28 -2.20 8.17 5.84
C ILE A 28 -2.56 7.35 7.08
N LEU A 29 -2.23 7.84 8.28
CA LEU A 29 -2.56 7.15 9.53
C LEU A 29 -4.08 7.07 9.75
N THR A 30 -4.84 8.09 9.33
CA THR A 30 -6.31 8.06 9.39
C THR A 30 -6.87 6.98 8.47
N VAL A 31 -6.39 6.91 7.23
CA VAL A 31 -6.74 5.87 6.26
C VAL A 31 -6.41 4.48 6.81
N LEU A 32 -5.21 4.27 7.36
CA LEU A 32 -4.79 2.98 7.90
C LEU A 32 -5.56 2.59 9.17
N ASN A 33 -6.03 3.55 9.96
CA ASN A 33 -6.95 3.27 11.06
C ASN A 33 -8.30 2.74 10.56
N MET A 34 -8.82 3.29 9.45
CA MET A 34 -10.02 2.76 8.79
C MET A 34 -9.77 1.34 8.26
N VAL A 35 -8.65 1.11 7.58
CA VAL A 35 -8.25 -0.24 7.10
C VAL A 35 -8.18 -1.23 8.27
N SER A 36 -7.53 -0.87 9.38
CA SER A 36 -7.44 -1.72 10.58
C SER A 36 -8.83 -2.04 11.15
N THR A 37 -9.77 -1.09 11.08
CA THR A 37 -11.16 -1.31 11.50
C THR A 37 -11.89 -2.28 10.58
N LEU A 38 -11.70 -2.18 9.26
CA LEU A 38 -12.29 -3.10 8.28
C LEU A 38 -11.80 -4.54 8.51
N PHE A 39 -10.50 -4.75 8.75
CA PHE A 39 -9.95 -6.09 9.02
C PHE A 39 -10.35 -6.69 10.37
N LYS A 40 -10.81 -5.85 11.30
CA LYS A 40 -11.34 -6.28 12.61
C LYS A 40 -12.83 -6.58 12.58
N ASP A 41 -13.52 -6.29 11.48
CA ASP A 41 -14.95 -6.54 11.37
C ASP A 41 -15.24 -8.05 11.50
N GLY A 42 -16.27 -8.39 12.29
CA GLY A 42 -16.60 -9.77 12.61
C GLY A 42 -17.03 -10.61 11.40
N THR A 43 -17.46 -9.97 10.32
CA THR A 43 -17.91 -10.65 9.09
C THR A 43 -16.79 -11.36 8.34
N ILE A 44 -15.52 -10.99 8.58
CA ILE A 44 -14.33 -11.68 8.03
C ILE A 44 -14.18 -13.11 8.59
N GLY A 45 -14.78 -13.39 9.76
CA GLY A 45 -14.74 -14.72 10.39
C GLY A 45 -13.41 -15.07 11.06
N SER A 46 -12.42 -14.18 11.02
CA SER A 46 -11.12 -14.31 11.69
C SER A 46 -10.70 -12.98 12.30
N LYS A 47 -9.91 -13.03 13.39
CA LYS A 47 -9.35 -11.83 14.02
C LYS A 47 -8.04 -11.47 13.32
N ILE A 48 -8.08 -10.46 12.46
CA ILE A 48 -6.92 -9.95 11.73
C ILE A 48 -6.59 -8.54 12.22
N ASN A 49 -5.37 -8.34 12.70
CA ASN A 49 -4.86 -7.06 13.13
C ASN A 49 -3.83 -6.55 12.12
N MET A 50 -4.18 -5.52 11.35
CA MET A 50 -3.18 -4.77 10.60
C MET A 50 -2.50 -3.75 11.50
N VAL A 51 -1.17 -3.80 11.56
CA VAL A 51 -0.34 -2.91 12.37
C VAL A 51 0.73 -2.26 11.51
N VAL A 52 0.91 -0.96 11.64
CA VAL A 52 1.91 -0.22 10.86
C VAL A 52 3.25 -0.32 11.57
N VAL A 53 4.24 -0.93 10.90
CA VAL A 53 5.61 -1.08 11.44
C VAL A 53 6.62 -0.14 10.79
N GLY A 54 6.24 0.51 9.69
CA GLY A 54 7.05 1.53 9.03
C GLY A 54 6.19 2.42 8.13
N LEU A 55 6.56 3.69 8.06
CA LEU A 55 6.03 4.67 7.12
C LEU A 55 7.19 5.36 6.43
N ILE A 56 7.26 5.26 5.11
CA ILE A 56 8.28 5.90 4.27
C ILE A 56 7.59 6.93 3.39
N LEU A 57 8.04 8.18 3.46
CA LEU A 57 7.62 9.26 2.58
C LEU A 57 8.74 9.48 1.54
N LEU A 58 8.45 9.22 0.28
CA LEU A 58 9.41 9.38 -0.81
C LEU A 58 9.33 10.80 -1.35
N GLU A 59 10.27 11.65 -0.95
CA GLU A 59 10.39 13.01 -1.51
C GLU A 59 10.95 12.99 -2.94
N GLU A 60 11.77 11.99 -3.26
CA GLU A 60 12.46 11.82 -4.53
C GLU A 60 12.34 10.39 -5.07
N ASP A 61 12.64 10.20 -6.35
CA ASP A 61 12.67 8.88 -6.98
C ASP A 61 13.75 8.00 -6.36
N GLN A 62 13.42 6.72 -6.12
CA GLN A 62 14.35 5.77 -5.50
C GLN A 62 14.99 4.85 -6.53
N PRO A 63 16.29 4.54 -6.41
CA PRO A 63 16.93 3.54 -7.25
C PRO A 63 16.20 2.20 -7.19
N GLY A 64 15.85 1.64 -8.34
CA GLY A 64 15.17 0.35 -8.46
C GLY A 64 13.67 0.37 -8.15
N LEU A 65 13.06 1.54 -7.94
CA LEU A 65 11.62 1.72 -7.80
C LEU A 65 11.08 2.57 -8.96
N VAL A 66 10.29 1.95 -9.83
CA VAL A 66 9.59 2.61 -10.93
C VAL A 66 8.11 2.68 -10.57
N ILE A 67 7.58 3.91 -10.48
CA ILE A 67 6.16 4.18 -10.29
C ILE A 67 5.66 4.89 -11.55
N SER A 68 4.69 4.29 -12.21
CA SER A 68 4.16 4.74 -13.49
C SER A 68 2.63 4.62 -13.56
N HIS A 69 2.07 5.13 -14.64
CA HIS A 69 0.66 5.00 -15.01
C HIS A 69 0.19 3.54 -15.15
N HIS A 70 1.09 2.62 -15.48
CA HIS A 70 0.77 1.20 -15.64
C HIS A 70 0.83 0.48 -14.28
N ALA A 71 -0.33 0.04 -13.80
CA ALA A 71 -0.48 -0.53 -12.45
C ALA A 71 0.32 -1.83 -12.26
N ASP A 72 0.40 -2.66 -13.29
CA ASP A 72 1.16 -3.92 -13.30
C ASP A 72 2.67 -3.69 -13.21
N GLN A 73 3.20 -2.73 -13.97
CA GLN A 73 4.60 -2.33 -13.93
C GLN A 73 4.97 -1.75 -12.56
N THR A 74 4.13 -0.84 -12.04
CA THR A 74 4.31 -0.24 -10.72
C THR A 74 4.29 -1.32 -9.63
N LEU A 75 3.33 -2.24 -9.66
CA LEU A 75 3.24 -3.33 -8.69
C LEU A 75 4.49 -4.20 -8.74
N SER A 76 4.89 -4.68 -9.93
CA SER A 76 6.07 -5.53 -10.08
C SER A 76 7.33 -4.85 -9.54
N SER A 77 7.55 -3.58 -9.89
CA SER A 77 8.71 -2.82 -9.41
C SER A 77 8.66 -2.59 -7.90
N PHE A 78 7.50 -2.21 -7.36
CA PHE A 78 7.33 -1.94 -5.93
C PHE A 78 7.54 -3.20 -5.10
N CYS A 79 6.97 -4.33 -5.52
CA CYS A 79 7.14 -5.63 -4.87
C CYS A 79 8.60 -6.06 -4.78
N GLN A 80 9.39 -5.80 -5.83
CA GLN A 80 10.81 -6.08 -5.85
C GLN A 80 11.59 -5.13 -4.93
N TRP A 81 11.25 -3.84 -4.95
CA TRP A 81 11.92 -2.82 -4.14
C TRP A 81 11.67 -3.01 -2.64
N GLN A 82 10.41 -3.20 -2.23
CA GLN A 82 10.03 -3.37 -0.81
C GLN A 82 10.68 -4.61 -0.19
N ALA A 83 10.97 -5.64 -0.98
CA ALA A 83 11.65 -6.86 -0.52
C ALA A 83 13.09 -6.61 -0.04
N GLY A 84 13.70 -5.49 -0.44
CA GLY A 84 15.00 -5.01 0.05
C GLY A 84 14.90 -4.08 1.26
N VAL A 85 13.72 -3.56 1.57
CA VAL A 85 13.51 -2.65 2.70
C VAL A 85 13.48 -3.44 4.00
N SER A 86 14.32 -3.03 4.95
CA SER A 86 14.37 -3.59 6.30
C SER A 86 14.00 -2.51 7.30
N GLY A 87 13.19 -2.87 8.30
CA GLY A 87 12.83 -2.01 9.41
C GLY A 87 13.95 -1.90 10.46
N ARG A 88 13.62 -1.32 11.61
CA ARG A 88 14.56 -1.19 12.74
C ARG A 88 15.06 -2.57 13.17
N ASN A 89 16.36 -2.66 13.47
CA ASN A 89 17.04 -3.90 13.85
C ASN A 89 17.01 -5.02 12.78
N GLY A 90 16.73 -4.68 11.52
CA GLY A 90 16.62 -5.67 10.43
C GLY A 90 15.31 -6.46 10.42
N ALA A 91 14.32 -6.07 11.23
CA ALA A 91 13.00 -6.66 11.19
C ALA A 91 12.32 -6.41 9.84
N ARG A 92 11.66 -7.43 9.29
CA ARG A 92 10.97 -7.36 7.99
C ARG A 92 9.47 -7.26 8.23
N HIS A 93 8.78 -6.46 7.42
CA HIS A 93 7.32 -6.42 7.37
C HIS A 93 6.72 -7.62 6.61
N ASP A 94 5.50 -7.98 6.96
CA ASP A 94 4.73 -9.01 6.28
C ASP A 94 4.19 -8.50 4.95
N HIS A 95 3.68 -7.27 4.93
CA HIS A 95 2.97 -6.67 3.80
C HIS A 95 3.42 -5.23 3.52
N ALA A 96 3.44 -4.83 2.25
CA ALA A 96 3.81 -3.47 1.84
C ALA A 96 2.69 -2.79 1.06
N ILE A 97 2.34 -1.56 1.42
CA ILE A 97 1.33 -0.76 0.73
C ILE A 97 2.03 0.43 0.09
N LEU A 98 1.91 0.57 -1.23
CA LEU A 98 2.25 1.81 -1.94
C LEU A 98 0.98 2.65 -2.10
N LEU A 99 1.05 3.90 -1.63
CA LEU A 99 0.09 4.96 -1.91
C LEU A 99 0.69 5.89 -2.95
N THR A 100 -0.04 6.11 -4.05
CA THR A 100 0.39 7.00 -5.12
C THR A 100 -0.66 8.05 -5.44
N GLY A 101 -0.19 9.27 -5.71
CA GLY A 101 -1.00 10.34 -6.27
C GLY A 101 -1.07 10.30 -7.81
N LEU A 102 -0.69 9.20 -8.45
CA LEU A 102 -0.85 8.99 -9.89
C LEU A 102 -2.21 8.36 -10.19
N ASP A 103 -2.78 8.72 -11.33
CA ASP A 103 -3.88 8.00 -12.00
C ASP A 103 -3.30 6.68 -12.54
N ILE A 104 -3.72 5.52 -12.03
CA ILE A 104 -3.17 4.21 -12.44
C ILE A 104 -4.16 3.41 -13.27
N CYS A 105 -3.64 2.61 -14.22
CA CYS A 105 -4.48 1.87 -15.16
C CYS A 105 -3.94 0.47 -15.37
N SER A 106 -4.83 -0.52 -15.34
CA SER A 106 -4.51 -1.93 -15.53
C SER A 106 -4.39 -2.34 -17.00
N TRP A 107 -5.05 -1.64 -17.92
CA TRP A 107 -5.11 -2.05 -19.33
C TRP A 107 -4.99 -0.89 -20.31
N GLN A 108 -6.03 -0.04 -20.39
CA GLN A 108 -6.06 1.07 -21.35
C GLN A 108 -5.42 2.31 -20.73
N ASN A 109 -4.78 3.14 -21.55
CA ASN A 109 -4.19 4.38 -21.06
C ASN A 109 -5.24 5.38 -20.57
N LYS A 110 -6.48 5.38 -21.11
CA LYS A 110 -7.67 6.10 -20.65
C LYS A 110 -8.97 5.49 -21.22
N PRO A 111 -10.12 5.61 -20.53
CA PRO A 111 -10.27 6.04 -19.13
C PRO A 111 -9.72 4.99 -18.16
N CYS A 112 -9.32 5.44 -16.98
CA CYS A 112 -8.73 4.59 -15.96
C CYS A 112 -9.72 4.39 -14.82
N ASP A 113 -10.22 3.17 -14.71
CA ASP A 113 -11.16 2.75 -13.66
C ASP A 113 -10.46 1.89 -12.59
N THR A 114 -9.12 1.85 -12.60
CA THR A 114 -8.31 1.04 -11.68
C THR A 114 -7.84 1.91 -10.52
N LEU A 115 -8.27 1.59 -9.29
CA LEU A 115 -7.81 2.30 -8.09
C LEU A 115 -6.76 1.52 -7.29
N GLY A 116 -6.61 0.23 -7.56
CA GLY A 116 -5.71 -0.65 -6.82
C GLY A 116 -5.22 -1.81 -7.68
N PHE A 117 -4.11 -2.42 -7.26
CA PHE A 117 -3.58 -3.63 -7.89
C PHE A 117 -2.78 -4.48 -6.89
N ALA A 118 -3.02 -5.80 -6.90
CA ALA A 118 -2.41 -6.75 -5.96
C ALA A 118 -2.17 -8.14 -6.58
N PRO A 119 -1.16 -8.90 -6.12
CA PRO A 119 -1.05 -10.32 -6.40
C PRO A 119 -2.01 -11.13 -5.53
N ILE A 120 -2.75 -12.07 -6.13
CA ILE A 120 -3.58 -13.02 -5.36
C ILE A 120 -2.71 -13.95 -4.50
N SER A 121 -3.11 -14.12 -3.24
CA SER A 121 -2.49 -15.01 -2.26
C SER A 121 -1.00 -14.69 -2.03
N GLY A 122 -0.66 -13.39 -2.01
CA GLY A 122 0.70 -12.89 -1.87
C GLY A 122 1.20 -12.67 -0.43
N MET A 123 0.31 -12.65 0.57
CA MET A 123 0.53 -12.08 1.91
C MET A 123 1.80 -12.54 2.66
N CYS A 124 2.23 -13.80 2.51
CA CYS A 124 3.42 -14.32 3.19
C CYS A 124 4.67 -14.39 2.29
N SER A 125 4.57 -13.91 1.04
CA SER A 125 5.66 -13.96 0.07
C SER A 125 6.49 -12.69 0.11
N LYS A 126 7.82 -12.85 0.22
CA LYS A 126 8.77 -11.74 0.21
C LYS A 126 8.64 -10.82 -1.00
N TYR A 127 8.39 -11.40 -2.18
CA TYR A 127 8.37 -10.67 -3.45
C TYR A 127 6.96 -10.45 -3.99
N ARG A 128 5.91 -10.83 -3.24
CA ARG A 128 4.51 -10.72 -3.68
C ARG A 128 3.55 -10.17 -2.62
N SER A 129 4.01 -9.90 -1.40
CA SER A 129 3.19 -9.28 -0.37
C SER A 129 3.25 -7.76 -0.46
N CYS A 130 2.53 -7.21 -1.43
CA CYS A 130 2.61 -5.82 -1.85
C CYS A 130 1.32 -5.42 -2.56
N THR A 131 0.87 -4.19 -2.35
CA THR A 131 -0.27 -3.59 -3.07
C THR A 131 0.07 -2.19 -3.54
N VAL A 132 -0.52 -1.78 -4.65
CA VAL A 132 -0.47 -0.40 -5.16
C VAL A 132 -1.87 0.17 -5.09
N ASN A 133 -2.00 1.38 -4.54
CA ASN A 133 -3.30 2.00 -4.31
C ASN A 133 -3.23 3.48 -4.72
N GLU A 134 -4.08 3.87 -5.66
CA GLU A 134 -4.28 5.26 -6.03
C GLU A 134 -5.07 6.01 -4.96
N ASP A 135 -4.55 7.17 -4.58
CA ASP A 135 -5.21 8.05 -3.65
C ASP A 135 -6.47 8.67 -4.24
N SER A 136 -7.60 8.37 -3.59
CA SER A 136 -8.95 8.83 -3.92
C SER A 136 -9.61 9.53 -2.73
N GLY A 137 -8.82 10.08 -1.81
CA GLY A 137 -9.29 10.58 -0.52
C GLY A 137 -9.55 9.44 0.47
N LEU A 138 -10.32 9.69 1.53
CA LEU A 138 -10.57 8.69 2.59
C LEU A 138 -11.15 7.35 2.08
N GLY A 139 -11.77 7.35 0.90
CA GLY A 139 -12.26 6.14 0.23
C GLY A 139 -11.17 5.13 -0.11
N VAL A 140 -9.90 5.55 -0.24
CA VAL A 140 -8.75 4.67 -0.51
C VAL A 140 -8.58 3.59 0.59
N ALA A 141 -9.12 3.80 1.79
CA ALA A 141 -9.14 2.77 2.83
C ALA A 141 -9.85 1.48 2.39
N PHE A 142 -10.93 1.59 1.61
CA PHE A 142 -11.64 0.42 1.07
C PHE A 142 -10.83 -0.24 -0.04
N THR A 143 -10.17 0.54 -0.89
CA THR A 143 -9.25 0.04 -1.91
C THR A 143 -8.11 -0.76 -1.28
N ILE A 144 -7.42 -0.19 -0.28
CA ILE A 144 -6.35 -0.88 0.44
C ILE A 144 -6.84 -2.19 1.07
N ALA A 145 -8.02 -2.16 1.70
CA ALA A 145 -8.60 -3.36 2.29
C ALA A 145 -8.95 -4.44 1.25
N HIS A 146 -9.48 -4.02 0.10
CA HIS A 146 -9.75 -4.90 -1.04
C HIS A 146 -8.47 -5.54 -1.58
N GLU A 147 -7.47 -4.72 -1.92
CA GLU A 147 -6.21 -5.18 -2.49
C GLU A 147 -5.43 -6.06 -1.51
N SER A 148 -5.46 -5.75 -0.22
CA SER A 148 -4.83 -6.59 0.80
C SER A 148 -5.60 -7.89 1.08
N GLY A 149 -6.85 -7.98 0.62
CA GLY A 149 -7.68 -9.18 0.72
C GLY A 149 -7.43 -10.21 -0.38
N HIS A 150 -6.86 -9.79 -1.52
CA HIS A 150 -6.46 -10.68 -2.63
C HIS A 150 -5.38 -11.70 -2.22
#